data_AF-A0A952EIN9-F1
#
_entry.id   AF-A0A952EIN9-F1
#
_cell.length_a   1.000
_cell.length_b   1.000
_cell.length_c   1.000
_cell.angle_alpha   90.00
_cell.angle_beta   90.00
_cell.angle_gamma   90.00
#
_symmetry.space_group_name_H-M   'P 1'
#
loop_
_entity.id
_entity.type
_entity.pdbx_description
1 polymer ?
#
loop_
_entity_poly.entity_id
_entity_poly.type
_entity_poly.pdbx_seq_one_letter_code
_entity_poly.pdbx_strand_id
1 'polypeptide(L)'
;MAAAISHYYATRDPLGAAGDFTTAPEISQMFGEMIGVWIADLWARAGSPAFRYVELGPGRGTLAADALRAMARFKCVPQNIHFVETSPTLRSAQLARAPAAVHHEDIDDLPVDGAAIIVANEFFDALPVHQYVRTSGGWRERMVERQGARLVPVPGEAAADDLVPAALRSAAEGSIVETASVSAAIMQRCAFRLARQGGAMLVIDYGFSGPAVGDTLQAVKAHRFADPFADPGEVDLTTHVDFTALADAARSGGAAVRPVTTQGDWLQRLGIDSRLQSLAASAPDRAEELKGQRDRLVAADAMGELFKVMAITAPGWPTPAGFTGDSA
;
A
#
# COMPACT_ATOMS: atom_id res chain seq x y z
N MET A 1 15.49 9.03 0.03
CA MET A 1 14.58 7.87 0.09
C MET A 1 14.87 6.86 -1.02
N ALA A 2 14.63 7.16 -2.30
CA ALA A 2 14.76 6.19 -3.41
C ALA A 2 16.06 5.37 -3.43
N ALA A 3 17.23 6.02 -3.35
CA ALA A 3 18.53 5.32 -3.37
C ALA A 3 18.72 4.37 -2.16
N ALA A 4 18.25 4.78 -0.98
CA ALA A 4 18.36 3.98 0.24
C ALA A 4 17.45 2.74 0.16
N ILE A 5 16.19 2.93 -0.24
CA ILE A 5 15.21 1.84 -0.37
C ILE A 5 15.64 0.83 -1.44
N SER A 6 16.11 1.32 -2.60
CA SER A 6 16.64 0.44 -3.65
C SER A 6 17.79 -0.43 -3.14
N HIS A 7 18.73 0.13 -2.36
CA HIS A 7 19.81 -0.64 -1.76
C HIS A 7 19.30 -1.63 -0.69
N TYR A 8 18.39 -1.17 0.17
CA TYR A 8 17.85 -1.94 1.28
C TYR A 8 17.15 -3.22 0.79
N TYR A 9 16.18 -3.09 -0.11
CA TYR A 9 15.42 -4.24 -0.64
C TYR A 9 16.21 -5.11 -1.63
N ALA A 10 17.31 -4.61 -2.20
CA ALA A 10 18.19 -5.40 -3.07
C ALA A 10 19.12 -6.34 -2.30
N THR A 11 19.42 -6.04 -1.03
CA THR A 11 20.50 -6.70 -0.28
C THR A 11 20.04 -7.66 0.82
N ARG A 12 18.76 -7.65 1.21
CA ARG A 12 18.23 -8.47 2.31
C ARG A 12 16.74 -8.81 2.15
N ASP A 13 16.25 -9.75 2.98
CA ASP A 13 14.80 -10.01 3.19
C ASP A 13 14.40 -9.36 4.52
N PRO A 14 13.76 -8.16 4.50
CA PRO A 14 13.46 -7.41 5.71
C PRO A 14 12.15 -7.81 6.40
N LEU A 15 11.41 -8.80 5.89
CA LEU A 15 10.03 -9.05 6.29
C LEU A 15 9.88 -10.15 7.37
N GLY A 16 9.01 -9.88 8.34
CA GLY A 16 8.51 -10.84 9.33
C GLY A 16 9.22 -10.78 10.70
N ALA A 17 8.95 -11.77 11.56
CA ALA A 17 9.43 -11.78 12.95
C ALA A 17 10.96 -11.77 13.10
N ALA A 18 11.69 -12.30 12.11
CA ALA A 18 13.15 -12.26 12.06
C ALA A 18 13.71 -11.10 11.19
N GLY A 19 12.83 -10.34 10.54
CA GLY A 19 13.15 -9.17 9.73
C GLY A 19 13.10 -7.86 10.54
N ASP A 20 13.02 -6.73 9.85
CA ASP A 20 13.00 -5.39 10.43
C ASP A 20 11.59 -4.89 10.76
N PHE A 21 10.55 -5.38 10.08
CA PHE A 21 9.14 -5.05 10.34
C PHE A 21 8.18 -6.20 9.96
N THR A 22 6.91 -6.08 10.34
CA THR A 22 5.86 -7.10 10.10
C THR A 22 4.65 -6.46 9.44
N THR A 23 4.27 -6.98 8.26
CA THR A 23 3.14 -6.50 7.44
C THR A 23 1.86 -7.28 7.71
N ALA A 24 0.71 -6.73 7.28
CA ALA A 24 -0.60 -7.39 7.50
C ALA A 24 -0.67 -8.85 6.99
N PRO A 25 -0.14 -9.20 5.80
CA PRO A 25 -0.13 -10.58 5.31
C PRO A 25 0.69 -11.54 6.18
N GLU A 26 1.74 -11.05 6.84
CA GLU A 26 2.60 -11.88 7.71
C GLU A 26 2.01 -12.05 9.13
N ILE A 27 1.04 -11.20 9.52
CA ILE A 27 0.32 -11.30 10.80
C ILE A 27 -0.73 -12.41 10.75
N SER A 28 -1.53 -12.48 9.68
CA SER A 28 -2.61 -13.45 9.60
C SER A 28 -3.03 -13.79 8.18
N GLN A 29 -3.28 -15.09 7.95
CA GLN A 29 -3.92 -15.57 6.72
C GLN A 29 -5.29 -14.93 6.47
N MET A 30 -5.98 -14.49 7.54
CA MET A 30 -7.30 -13.87 7.42
C MET A 30 -7.25 -12.61 6.55
N PHE A 31 -6.15 -11.86 6.58
CA PHE A 31 -5.98 -10.66 5.78
C PHE A 31 -6.02 -10.97 4.27
N GLY A 32 -5.16 -11.90 3.83
CA GLY A 32 -5.14 -12.32 2.42
C GLY A 32 -6.43 -13.03 2.00
N GLU A 33 -7.06 -13.78 2.89
CA GLU A 33 -8.37 -14.39 2.62
C GLU A 33 -9.47 -13.35 2.42
N MET A 34 -9.52 -12.28 3.21
CA MET A 34 -10.50 -11.20 3.03
C MET A 34 -10.30 -10.48 1.70
N ILE A 35 -9.05 -10.23 1.30
CA ILE A 35 -8.75 -9.66 -0.01
C ILE A 35 -9.19 -10.62 -1.13
N GLY A 36 -8.89 -11.92 -1.03
CA GLY A 36 -9.36 -12.90 -1.99
C GLY A 36 -10.89 -13.00 -2.09
N VAL A 37 -11.61 -12.90 -0.97
CA VAL A 37 -13.08 -12.82 -0.95
C VAL A 37 -13.58 -11.55 -1.61
N TRP A 38 -12.96 -10.40 -1.34
CA TRP A 38 -13.28 -9.13 -1.97
C TRP A 38 -13.11 -9.18 -3.49
N ILE A 39 -12.03 -9.79 -3.97
CA ILE A 39 -11.78 -10.00 -5.40
C ILE A 39 -12.87 -10.89 -6.01
N ALA A 40 -13.16 -12.04 -5.37
CA ALA A 40 -14.14 -12.99 -5.88
C ALA A 40 -15.56 -12.40 -5.96
N ASP A 41 -15.97 -11.63 -4.95
CA ASP A 41 -17.26 -10.90 -4.97
C ASP A 41 -17.32 -9.89 -6.12
N LEU A 42 -16.31 -9.02 -6.23
CA LEU A 42 -16.27 -8.00 -7.27
C LEU A 42 -16.27 -8.63 -8.68
N TRP A 43 -15.45 -9.66 -8.88
CA TRP A 43 -15.38 -10.42 -10.13
C TRP A 43 -16.72 -11.05 -10.50
N ALA A 44 -17.40 -11.70 -9.54
CA ALA A 44 -18.70 -12.32 -9.78
C ALA A 44 -19.75 -11.27 -10.18
N ARG A 45 -19.80 -10.14 -9.45
CA ARG A 45 -20.74 -9.04 -9.75
C ARG A 45 -20.41 -8.30 -11.05
N ALA A 46 -19.16 -8.36 -11.51
CA ALA A 46 -18.74 -7.85 -12.81
C ALA A 46 -19.10 -8.79 -13.99
N GLY A 47 -19.80 -9.90 -13.73
CA GLY A 47 -20.17 -10.88 -14.76
C GLY A 47 -19.09 -11.93 -15.02
N SER A 48 -18.20 -12.16 -14.06
CA SER A 48 -17.13 -13.17 -14.13
C SER A 48 -16.21 -13.06 -15.37
N PRO A 49 -15.71 -11.86 -15.72
CA PRO A 49 -14.86 -11.70 -16.89
C PRO A 49 -13.52 -12.43 -16.69
N ALA A 50 -12.87 -12.77 -17.80
CA ALA A 50 -11.44 -13.06 -17.79
C ALA A 50 -10.68 -11.86 -17.18
N PHE A 51 -9.78 -12.13 -16.23
CA PHE A 51 -9.00 -11.10 -15.58
C PHE A 51 -7.59 -11.58 -15.22
N ARG A 52 -6.70 -10.62 -14.97
CA ARG A 52 -5.35 -10.83 -14.44
C ARG A 52 -5.29 -10.40 -12.98
N TYR A 53 -4.63 -11.20 -12.15
CA TYR A 53 -4.26 -10.77 -10.80
C TYR A 53 -2.92 -10.04 -10.89
N VAL A 54 -2.85 -8.83 -10.34
CA VAL A 54 -1.62 -8.02 -10.31
C VAL A 54 -1.35 -7.61 -8.86
N GLU A 55 -0.11 -7.76 -8.40
CA GLU A 55 0.31 -7.24 -7.09
C GLU A 55 1.52 -6.34 -7.26
N LEU A 56 1.44 -5.12 -6.70
CA LEU A 56 2.55 -4.17 -6.66
C LEU A 56 3.30 -4.37 -5.35
N GLY A 57 4.60 -4.67 -5.42
CA GLY A 57 5.43 -4.97 -4.25
C GLY A 57 4.89 -6.15 -3.42
N PRO A 58 4.90 -7.39 -3.92
CA PRO A 58 4.25 -8.52 -3.25
C PRO A 58 4.97 -9.00 -1.97
N GLY A 59 6.10 -8.39 -1.60
CA GLY A 59 6.96 -8.84 -0.51
C GLY A 59 7.35 -10.30 -0.71
N ARG A 60 6.95 -11.19 0.20
CA ARG A 60 7.26 -12.63 0.09
C ARG A 60 6.27 -13.41 -0.79
N GLY A 61 5.22 -12.76 -1.31
CA GLY A 61 4.12 -13.38 -2.04
C GLY A 61 3.07 -14.06 -1.15
N THR A 62 3.10 -13.79 0.16
CA THR A 62 2.18 -14.38 1.15
C THR A 62 0.74 -13.94 0.90
N LEU A 63 0.54 -12.63 0.64
CA LEU A 63 -0.78 -12.08 0.30
C LEU A 63 -1.37 -12.74 -0.95
N ALA A 64 -0.60 -12.77 -2.05
CA ALA A 64 -1.00 -13.45 -3.27
C ALA A 64 -1.43 -14.90 -3.01
N ALA A 65 -0.63 -15.67 -2.26
CA ALA A 65 -0.91 -17.07 -1.99
C ALA A 65 -2.25 -17.26 -1.26
N ASP A 66 -2.51 -16.48 -0.21
CA ASP A 66 -3.76 -16.56 0.53
C ASP A 66 -4.96 -16.06 -0.27
N ALA A 67 -4.82 -14.96 -1.00
CA ALA A 67 -5.87 -14.42 -1.86
C ALA A 67 -6.25 -15.40 -2.96
N LEU A 68 -5.27 -15.98 -3.67
CA LEU A 68 -5.47 -16.97 -4.73
C LEU A 68 -6.16 -18.24 -4.18
N ARG A 69 -5.73 -18.71 -3.01
CA ARG A 69 -6.35 -19.86 -2.33
C ARG A 69 -7.81 -19.57 -1.94
N ALA A 70 -8.11 -18.37 -1.46
CA ALA A 70 -9.48 -17.97 -1.11
C ALA A 70 -10.37 -17.83 -2.36
N MET A 71 -9.88 -17.17 -3.42
CA MET A 71 -10.60 -17.00 -4.69
C MET A 71 -10.98 -18.34 -5.33
N ALA A 72 -10.08 -19.34 -5.27
CA ALA A 72 -10.33 -20.67 -5.84
C ALA A 72 -11.59 -21.35 -5.27
N ARG A 73 -11.97 -21.06 -4.01
CA ARG A 73 -13.20 -21.60 -3.39
C ARG A 73 -14.47 -21.10 -4.06
N PHE A 74 -14.41 -19.96 -4.75
CA PHE A 74 -15.50 -19.34 -5.49
C PHE A 74 -15.41 -19.59 -7.00
N LYS A 75 -14.49 -20.47 -7.44
CA LYS A 75 -14.15 -20.68 -8.86
C LYS A 75 -13.69 -19.39 -9.57
N CYS A 76 -13.26 -18.40 -8.79
CA CYS A 76 -12.61 -17.20 -9.30
C CYS A 76 -11.14 -17.54 -9.53
N VAL A 77 -10.74 -17.69 -10.79
CA VAL A 77 -9.36 -18.07 -11.16
C VAL A 77 -8.85 -17.04 -12.16
N PRO A 78 -7.77 -16.29 -11.86
CA PRO A 78 -7.18 -15.36 -12.81
C PRO A 78 -6.55 -16.13 -13.98
N GLN A 79 -6.53 -15.52 -15.17
CA GLN A 79 -5.82 -16.09 -16.33
C GLN A 79 -4.30 -16.14 -16.10
N ASN A 80 -3.76 -15.08 -15.49
CA ASN A 80 -2.35 -14.93 -15.19
C ASN A 80 -2.16 -14.16 -13.88
N ILE A 81 -1.01 -14.39 -13.26
CA ILE A 81 -0.54 -13.70 -12.05
C ILE A 81 0.64 -12.84 -12.46
N HIS A 82 0.60 -11.56 -12.13
CA HIS A 82 1.68 -10.62 -12.41
C HIS A 82 2.13 -9.91 -11.15
N PHE A 83 3.45 -9.84 -10.95
CA PHE A 83 4.05 -9.13 -9.83
C PHE A 83 4.94 -8.00 -10.35
N VAL A 84 4.74 -6.78 -9.84
CA VAL A 84 5.66 -5.66 -10.09
C VAL A 84 6.62 -5.59 -8.89
N GLU A 85 7.86 -6.01 -9.12
CA GLU A 85 8.87 -6.23 -8.06
C GLU A 85 10.25 -6.06 -8.67
N THR A 86 11.10 -5.22 -8.08
CA THR A 86 12.47 -4.99 -8.58
C THR A 86 13.54 -5.81 -7.86
N SER A 87 13.25 -6.36 -6.68
CA SER A 87 14.20 -7.14 -5.85
C SER A 87 14.37 -8.58 -6.35
N PRO A 88 15.56 -8.98 -6.83
CA PRO A 88 15.81 -10.36 -7.29
C PRO A 88 15.62 -11.41 -6.19
N THR A 89 15.93 -11.04 -4.95
CA THR A 89 15.78 -11.91 -3.76
C THR A 89 14.31 -12.21 -3.50
N LEU A 90 13.45 -11.18 -3.53
CA LEU A 90 12.02 -11.36 -3.31
C LEU A 90 11.34 -12.10 -4.47
N ARG A 91 11.73 -11.83 -5.73
CA ARG A 91 11.22 -12.59 -6.89
C ARG A 91 11.37 -14.10 -6.72
N SER A 92 12.53 -14.55 -6.22
CA SER A 92 12.79 -15.96 -5.97
C SER A 92 11.86 -16.54 -4.88
N ALA A 93 11.65 -15.81 -3.78
CA ALA A 93 10.74 -16.21 -2.71
C ALA A 93 9.27 -16.23 -3.16
N GLN A 94 8.88 -15.29 -4.03
CA GLN A 94 7.54 -15.18 -4.60
C GLN A 94 7.24 -16.37 -5.54
N LEU A 95 8.18 -16.78 -6.40
CA LEU A 95 8.00 -17.94 -7.29
C LEU A 95 7.81 -19.25 -6.52
N ALA A 96 8.37 -19.39 -5.32
CA ALA A 96 8.12 -20.55 -4.47
C ALA A 96 6.66 -20.65 -4.00
N ARG A 97 5.95 -19.52 -3.86
CA ARG A 97 4.54 -19.45 -3.43
C ARG A 97 3.56 -19.35 -4.59
N ALA A 98 3.95 -18.66 -5.67
CA ALA A 98 3.17 -18.50 -6.89
C ALA A 98 4.04 -18.84 -8.12
N PRO A 99 4.24 -20.12 -8.45
CA PRO A 99 5.14 -20.54 -9.53
C PRO A 99 4.74 -20.05 -10.93
N ALA A 100 3.47 -19.69 -11.12
CA ALA A 100 2.94 -19.17 -12.38
C ALA A 100 3.01 -17.63 -12.48
N ALA A 101 3.60 -16.95 -11.49
CA ALA A 101 3.73 -15.51 -11.51
C ALA A 101 4.76 -15.06 -12.57
N VAL A 102 4.42 -13.98 -13.28
CA VAL A 102 5.33 -13.28 -14.18
C VAL A 102 5.73 -11.95 -13.53
N HIS A 103 7.03 -11.75 -13.37
CA HIS A 103 7.59 -10.53 -12.80
C HIS A 103 7.80 -9.43 -13.82
N HIS A 104 7.58 -8.20 -13.38
CA HIS A 104 7.73 -6.96 -14.13
C HIS A 104 8.55 -5.96 -13.33
N GLU A 105 9.28 -5.08 -14.00
CA GLU A 105 10.05 -4.01 -13.34
C GLU A 105 9.16 -2.80 -13.07
N ASP A 106 8.28 -2.45 -14.02
CA ASP A 106 7.37 -1.32 -13.91
C ASP A 106 5.94 -1.71 -14.29
N ILE A 107 4.97 -0.90 -13.86
CA ILE A 107 3.57 -1.11 -14.18
C ILE A 107 3.27 -1.04 -15.68
N ASP A 108 4.07 -0.30 -16.44
CA ASP A 108 3.93 -0.14 -17.88
C ASP A 108 4.29 -1.42 -18.67
N ASP A 109 5.00 -2.37 -18.04
CA ASP A 109 5.34 -3.68 -18.63
C ASP A 109 4.14 -4.66 -18.62
N LEU A 110 3.09 -4.34 -17.86
CA LEU A 110 1.95 -5.24 -17.69
C LEU A 110 1.12 -5.41 -18.98
N PRO A 111 0.54 -6.60 -19.27
CA PRO A 111 -0.23 -6.83 -20.50
C PRO A 111 -1.55 -6.04 -20.57
N VAL A 112 -1.76 -5.20 -21.58
CA VAL A 112 -2.91 -4.26 -21.67
C VAL A 112 -4.22 -4.88 -22.20
N ASP A 113 -4.20 -6.14 -22.61
CA ASP A 113 -5.27 -6.84 -23.31
C ASP A 113 -6.24 -7.55 -22.35
N GLY A 114 -6.98 -6.78 -21.54
CA GLY A 114 -8.10 -7.27 -20.72
C GLY A 114 -8.08 -6.81 -19.27
N ALA A 115 -9.11 -7.19 -18.53
CA ALA A 115 -9.32 -6.69 -17.18
C ALA A 115 -8.19 -7.08 -16.22
N ALA A 116 -7.89 -6.21 -15.26
CA ALA A 116 -6.93 -6.47 -14.20
C ALA A 116 -7.52 -6.15 -12.82
N ILE A 117 -7.20 -6.98 -11.83
CA ILE A 117 -7.45 -6.68 -10.43
C ILE A 117 -6.10 -6.49 -9.77
N ILE A 118 -5.80 -5.24 -9.43
CA ILE A 118 -4.51 -4.80 -8.89
C ILE A 118 -4.62 -4.68 -7.37
N VAL A 119 -3.65 -5.23 -6.64
CA VAL A 119 -3.52 -5.08 -5.20
C VAL A 119 -2.20 -4.39 -4.90
N ALA A 120 -2.24 -3.37 -4.03
CA ALA A 120 -1.06 -2.70 -3.51
C ALA A 120 -1.21 -2.59 -1.99
N ASN A 121 -0.48 -3.42 -1.24
CA ASN A 121 -0.47 -3.43 0.20
C ASN A 121 0.91 -2.96 0.69
N GLU A 122 0.97 -1.88 1.46
CA GLU A 122 2.24 -1.32 1.99
C GLU A 122 3.26 -1.14 0.85
N PHE A 123 2.79 -0.52 -0.23
CA PHE A 123 3.58 -0.28 -1.44
C PHE A 123 3.89 1.21 -1.60
N PHE A 124 2.92 2.08 -1.26
CA PHE A 124 3.04 3.50 -1.52
C PHE A 124 3.82 4.23 -0.43
N ASP A 125 3.85 3.70 0.80
CA ASP A 125 4.65 4.21 1.92
C ASP A 125 6.17 4.15 1.66
N ALA A 126 6.61 3.13 0.91
CA ALA A 126 7.99 2.89 0.52
C ALA A 126 8.42 3.70 -0.72
N LEU A 127 7.52 4.48 -1.32
CA LEU A 127 7.86 5.32 -2.47
C LEU A 127 8.44 6.68 -2.02
N PRO A 128 9.38 7.25 -2.80
CA PRO A 128 10.02 8.51 -2.42
C PRO A 128 9.05 9.68 -2.38
N VAL A 129 9.18 10.49 -1.33
CA VAL A 129 8.50 11.79 -1.19
C VAL A 129 9.50 12.94 -1.28
N HIS A 130 8.99 14.13 -1.61
CA HIS A 130 9.66 15.40 -1.34
C HIS A 130 9.14 15.98 -0.02
N GLN A 131 10.03 16.61 0.75
CA GLN A 131 9.67 17.37 1.94
C GLN A 131 9.90 18.85 1.68
N TYR A 132 8.98 19.70 2.14
CA TYR A 132 9.10 21.15 2.14
C TYR A 132 8.96 21.66 3.56
N VAL A 133 9.77 22.64 3.95
CA VAL A 133 9.76 23.26 5.28
C VAL A 133 9.44 24.74 5.17
N ARG A 134 8.53 25.23 6.03
CA ARG A 134 8.21 26.65 6.15
C ARG A 134 9.30 27.35 6.94
N THR A 135 9.99 28.30 6.30
CA THR A 135 10.97 29.18 6.95
C THR A 135 10.38 30.59 7.09
N SER A 136 11.04 31.45 7.88
CA SER A 136 10.75 32.89 7.90
C SER A 136 10.81 33.56 6.51
N GLY A 137 11.59 32.99 5.57
CA GLY A 137 11.73 33.48 4.20
C GLY A 137 10.87 32.75 3.16
N GLY A 138 9.81 32.05 3.57
CA GLY A 138 8.92 31.28 2.68
C GLY A 138 9.17 29.77 2.72
N TRP A 139 8.53 29.02 1.82
CA TRP A 139 8.73 27.58 1.72
C TRP A 139 10.03 27.23 1.01
N ARG A 140 10.75 26.24 1.53
CA ARG A 140 11.96 25.67 0.95
C ARG A 140 11.82 24.17 0.84
N GLU A 141 12.38 23.56 -0.20
CA GLU A 141 12.56 22.11 -0.22
C GLU A 141 13.54 21.73 0.90
N ARG A 142 13.24 20.65 1.63
CA ARG A 142 14.08 20.12 2.69
C ARG A 142 15.08 19.16 2.06
N MET A 143 16.33 19.58 2.01
CA MET A 143 17.43 18.85 1.40
C MET A 143 18.19 18.05 2.47
N VAL A 144 19.04 17.13 2.02
CA VAL A 144 19.96 16.41 2.90
C VAL A 144 21.38 16.90 2.64
N GLU A 145 22.00 17.50 3.65
CA GLU A 145 23.40 17.96 3.59
C GLU A 145 24.30 17.00 4.37
N ARG A 146 25.52 16.81 3.85
CA ARG A 146 26.57 16.09 4.57
C ARG A 146 27.37 17.06 5.44
N GLN A 147 27.25 16.92 6.76
CA GLN A 147 28.05 17.64 7.75
C GLN A 147 29.03 16.68 8.41
N GLY A 148 30.28 16.66 7.91
CA GLY A 148 31.29 15.70 8.33
C GLY A 148 30.90 14.26 7.98
N ALA A 149 30.72 13.42 9.00
CA ALA A 149 30.26 12.04 8.85
C ALA A 149 28.74 11.87 8.91
N ARG A 150 27.98 12.91 9.27
CA ARG A 150 26.53 12.84 9.44
C ARG A 150 25.81 13.42 8.23
N LEU A 151 24.64 12.86 7.93
CA LEU A 151 23.65 13.50 7.07
C LEU A 151 22.67 14.25 7.95
N VAL A 152 22.29 15.46 7.55
CA VAL A 152 21.33 16.28 8.28
C VAL A 152 20.33 16.92 7.31
N PRO A 153 19.05 17.02 7.71
CA PRO A 153 18.08 17.73 6.90
C PRO A 153 18.26 19.25 7.06
N VAL A 154 18.32 19.97 5.94
CA VAL A 154 18.47 21.44 5.90
C VAL A 154 17.50 22.06 4.89
N PRO A 155 17.03 23.31 5.11
CA PRO A 155 16.30 24.03 4.07
C PRO A 155 17.19 24.29 2.86
N GLY A 156 16.68 24.02 1.66
CA GLY A 156 17.33 24.36 0.40
C GLY A 156 17.27 25.85 0.08
N GLU A 157 18.05 26.27 -0.91
CA GLU A 157 18.19 27.70 -1.29
C GLU A 157 17.07 28.21 -2.20
N ALA A 158 16.43 27.33 -2.98
CA ALA A 158 15.38 27.70 -3.92
C ALA A 158 14.04 27.96 -3.21
N ALA A 159 13.25 28.90 -3.72
CA ALA A 159 11.90 29.12 -3.22
C ALA A 159 10.99 27.99 -3.73
N ALA A 160 10.12 27.47 -2.86
CA ALA A 160 9.29 26.30 -3.14
C ALA A 160 7.80 26.53 -2.86
N ASP A 161 7.35 27.78 -2.65
CA ASP A 161 5.96 28.11 -2.33
C ASP A 161 4.97 27.56 -3.37
N ASP A 162 5.34 27.55 -4.65
CA ASP A 162 4.49 27.02 -5.73
C ASP A 162 4.40 25.49 -5.75
N LEU A 163 5.35 24.78 -5.14
CA LEU A 163 5.37 23.32 -5.03
C LEU A 163 4.54 22.82 -3.84
N VAL A 164 4.19 23.73 -2.91
CA VAL A 164 3.33 23.42 -1.76
C VAL A 164 1.86 23.60 -2.14
N PRO A 165 0.97 22.65 -1.81
CA PRO A 165 -0.47 22.78 -2.04
C PRO A 165 -1.01 24.10 -1.48
N ALA A 166 -1.85 24.78 -2.26
CA ALA A 166 -2.34 26.12 -1.92
C ALA A 166 -2.98 26.20 -0.52
N ALA A 167 -3.71 25.16 -0.12
CA ALA A 167 -4.36 25.06 1.19
C ALA A 167 -3.38 25.03 2.38
N LEU A 168 -2.11 24.69 2.14
CA LEU A 168 -1.08 24.53 3.17
C LEU A 168 -0.06 25.69 3.18
N ARG A 169 -0.09 26.59 2.19
CA ARG A 169 0.94 27.64 2.04
C ARG A 169 1.02 28.61 3.21
N SER A 170 -0.09 28.79 3.94
CA SER A 170 -0.19 29.66 5.12
C SER A 170 0.18 28.98 6.43
N ALA A 171 0.67 27.73 6.42
CA ALA A 171 1.09 27.04 7.63
C ALA A 171 2.21 27.81 8.37
N ALA A 172 2.30 27.59 9.68
CA ALA A 172 3.25 28.29 10.55
C ALA A 172 4.71 27.95 10.20
N GLU A 173 5.64 28.84 10.56
CA GLU A 173 7.08 28.55 10.46
C GLU A 173 7.44 27.25 11.20
N GLY A 174 8.33 26.45 10.61
CA GLY A 174 8.69 25.11 11.08
C GLY A 174 7.78 23.99 10.58
N SER A 175 6.63 24.32 9.96
CA SER A 175 5.74 23.32 9.34
C SER A 175 6.45 22.54 8.24
N ILE A 176 6.19 21.24 8.16
CA ILE A 176 6.66 20.36 7.10
C ILE A 176 5.48 19.85 6.27
N VAL A 177 5.64 19.88 4.94
CA VAL A 177 4.68 19.32 3.99
C VAL A 177 5.39 18.30 3.14
N GLU A 178 4.78 17.13 2.98
CA GLU A 178 5.26 16.06 2.11
C GLU A 178 4.45 16.01 0.82
N THR A 179 5.11 15.78 -0.32
CA THR A 179 4.44 15.52 -1.59
C THR A 179 5.00 14.25 -2.23
N ALA A 180 4.10 13.40 -2.73
CA ALA A 180 4.43 12.07 -3.25
C ALA A 180 4.17 11.99 -4.76
N SER A 181 4.95 12.73 -5.55
CA SER A 181 4.77 12.83 -7.02
C SER A 181 4.91 11.48 -7.72
N VAL A 182 5.81 10.61 -7.25
CA VAL A 182 5.99 9.24 -7.77
C VAL A 182 4.76 8.38 -7.51
N SER A 183 4.22 8.42 -6.29
CA SER A 183 2.98 7.73 -5.91
C SER A 183 1.80 8.17 -6.76
N ALA A 184 1.64 9.48 -6.97
CA ALA A 184 0.61 10.04 -7.84
C ALA A 184 0.76 9.57 -9.29
N ALA A 185 1.99 9.56 -9.84
CA ALA A 185 2.23 9.10 -11.20
C ALA A 185 1.92 7.61 -11.40
N ILE A 186 2.33 6.75 -10.46
CA ILE A 186 1.99 5.32 -10.51
C ILE A 186 0.47 5.11 -10.43
N MET A 187 -0.19 5.77 -9.47
CA MET A 187 -1.65 5.68 -9.33
C MET A 187 -2.40 6.15 -10.59
N GLN A 188 -1.95 7.25 -11.20
CA GLN A 188 -2.54 7.74 -12.45
C GLN A 188 -2.37 6.71 -13.58
N ARG A 189 -1.20 6.07 -13.71
CA ARG A 189 -0.94 5.01 -14.70
C ARG A 189 -1.83 3.78 -14.45
N CYS A 190 -1.95 3.32 -13.19
CA CYS A 190 -2.89 2.27 -12.81
C CYS A 190 -4.31 2.60 -13.26
N ALA A 191 -4.80 3.80 -12.89
CA ALA A 191 -6.16 4.23 -13.15
C ALA A 191 -6.44 4.37 -14.65
N PHE A 192 -5.51 4.96 -15.41
CA PHE A 192 -5.61 5.09 -16.86
C PHE A 192 -5.74 3.74 -17.56
N ARG A 193 -4.93 2.78 -17.14
CA ARG A 193 -4.97 1.41 -17.63
C ARG A 193 -6.32 0.76 -17.31
N LEU A 194 -6.74 0.76 -16.05
CA LEU A 194 -8.03 0.19 -15.64
C LEU A 194 -9.20 0.81 -16.39
N ALA A 195 -9.22 2.13 -16.56
CA ALA A 195 -10.29 2.83 -17.25
C ALA A 195 -10.48 2.35 -18.71
N ARG A 196 -9.43 1.85 -19.35
CA ARG A 196 -9.44 1.38 -20.74
C ARG A 196 -9.70 -0.11 -20.89
N GLN A 197 -9.20 -0.93 -19.95
CA GLN A 197 -9.22 -2.39 -20.08
C GLN A 197 -10.22 -3.08 -19.15
N GLY A 198 -10.82 -2.33 -18.22
CA GLY A 198 -11.66 -2.87 -17.16
C GLY A 198 -10.85 -3.32 -15.94
N GLY A 199 -11.53 -3.42 -14.80
CA GLY A 199 -10.97 -3.97 -13.58
C GLY A 199 -11.08 -3.04 -12.39
N ALA A 200 -10.28 -3.32 -11.38
CA ALA A 200 -10.23 -2.56 -10.15
C ALA A 200 -8.83 -2.59 -9.53
N MET A 201 -8.59 -1.66 -8.61
CA MET A 201 -7.41 -1.66 -7.76
C MET A 201 -7.82 -1.46 -6.31
N LEU A 202 -7.14 -2.19 -5.42
CA LEU A 202 -7.22 -2.06 -3.97
C LEU A 202 -5.88 -1.56 -3.45
N VAL A 203 -5.90 -0.48 -2.67
CA VAL A 203 -4.75 0.08 -1.99
C VAL A 203 -4.97 0.00 -0.49
N ILE A 204 -4.01 -0.58 0.22
CA ILE A 204 -4.01 -0.67 1.68
C ILE A 204 -2.67 -0.14 2.15
N ASP A 205 -2.69 0.93 2.93
CA ASP A 205 -1.47 1.55 3.44
C ASP A 205 -1.79 2.40 4.67
N TYR A 206 -0.78 2.71 5.48
CA TYR A 206 -0.97 3.65 6.59
C TYR A 206 -0.78 5.08 6.14
N GLY A 207 -1.71 5.93 6.54
CA GLY A 207 -1.79 7.26 5.95
C GLY A 207 -2.97 8.08 6.42
N PHE A 208 -3.20 9.17 5.70
CA PHE A 208 -4.18 10.18 6.03
C PHE A 208 -5.00 10.60 4.80
N SER A 209 -6.06 11.37 5.04
CA SER A 209 -6.85 12.02 4.00
C SER A 209 -7.07 13.47 4.38
N GLY A 210 -6.99 14.34 3.38
CA GLY A 210 -7.08 15.78 3.52
C GLY A 210 -5.71 16.47 3.53
N PRO A 211 -5.69 17.80 3.47
CA PRO A 211 -4.45 18.55 3.62
C PRO A 211 -3.86 18.29 5.01
N ALA A 212 -2.60 17.88 5.07
CA ALA A 212 -1.90 17.62 6.31
C ALA A 212 -0.53 18.32 6.33
N VAL A 213 -0.13 18.74 7.53
CA VAL A 213 1.22 19.21 7.84
C VAL A 213 1.80 18.18 8.81
N GLY A 214 3.03 17.75 8.56
CA GLY A 214 3.71 16.77 9.40
C GLY A 214 4.98 16.23 8.74
N ASP A 215 5.94 15.86 9.59
CA ASP A 215 7.08 15.03 9.19
C ASP A 215 6.67 13.58 9.44
N THR A 216 6.41 12.82 8.39
CA THR A 216 5.98 11.42 8.48
C THR A 216 7.07 10.46 8.02
N LEU A 217 8.22 10.98 7.58
CA LEU A 217 9.40 10.19 7.30
C LEU A 217 9.82 9.43 8.55
N GLN A 218 9.72 8.11 8.47
CA GLN A 218 10.12 7.19 9.52
C GLN A 218 11.24 6.30 9.01
N ALA A 219 12.03 5.82 9.97
CA ALA A 219 12.98 4.75 9.72
C ALA A 219 12.79 3.65 10.76
N VAL A 220 12.84 2.40 10.31
CA VAL A 220 12.71 1.22 11.17
C VAL A 220 13.89 0.29 10.95
N LYS A 221 14.41 -0.25 12.05
CA LYS A 221 15.46 -1.28 12.08
C LYS A 221 15.23 -2.22 13.26
N ALA A 222 15.15 -3.52 13.01
CA ALA A 222 14.91 -4.54 14.02
C ALA A 222 13.71 -4.21 14.95
N HIS A 223 12.55 -3.90 14.36
CA HIS A 223 11.29 -3.55 15.03
C HIS A 223 11.36 -2.32 15.95
N ARG A 224 12.32 -1.41 15.71
CA ARG A 224 12.48 -0.17 16.48
C ARG A 224 12.69 1.03 15.56
N PHE A 225 12.22 2.19 16.02
CA PHE A 225 12.52 3.45 15.36
C PHE A 225 14.04 3.68 15.28
N ALA A 226 14.48 4.11 14.11
CA ALA A 226 15.85 4.48 13.80
C ALA A 226 15.90 5.94 13.33
N ASP A 227 17.11 6.50 13.28
CA ASP A 227 17.35 7.78 12.64
C ASP A 227 17.46 7.57 11.11
N PRO A 228 16.59 8.19 10.29
CA PRO A 228 16.63 8.06 8.83
C PRO A 228 17.97 8.47 8.19
N PHE A 229 18.78 9.26 8.89
CA PHE A 229 20.01 9.84 8.38
C PHE A 229 21.28 9.17 8.91
N ALA A 230 21.16 8.25 9.88
CA ALA A 230 22.31 7.61 10.53
C ALA A 230 22.98 6.55 9.64
N ASP A 231 22.21 5.59 9.14
CA ASP A 231 22.70 4.48 8.32
C ASP A 231 21.88 4.33 7.01
N PRO A 232 22.02 5.25 6.03
CA PRO A 232 21.22 5.20 4.80
C PRO A 232 21.41 3.90 4.03
N GLY A 233 20.30 3.23 3.69
CA GLY A 233 20.30 1.94 3.00
C GLY A 233 20.37 0.73 3.95
N GLU A 234 20.62 0.96 5.24
CA GLU A 234 20.65 -0.07 6.29
C GLU A 234 19.43 -0.03 7.22
N VAL A 235 18.50 0.87 6.94
CA VAL A 235 17.23 1.06 7.62
C VAL A 235 16.12 1.12 6.58
N ASP A 236 14.96 0.58 6.91
CA ASP A 236 13.77 0.76 6.09
C ASP A 236 13.27 2.20 6.25
N LEU A 237 12.90 2.84 5.14
CA LEU A 237 12.41 4.23 5.15
C LEU A 237 10.99 4.23 4.63
N THR A 238 10.09 4.85 5.39
CA THR A 238 8.69 4.92 5.01
C THR A 238 8.08 6.28 5.32
N THR A 239 6.91 6.54 4.73
CA THR A 239 6.14 7.76 4.93
C THR A 239 4.65 7.43 5.00
N HIS A 240 3.87 8.27 5.68
CA HIS A 240 2.42 8.14 5.65
C HIS A 240 1.89 8.49 4.26
N VAL A 241 1.01 7.64 3.74
CA VAL A 241 0.42 7.83 2.41
C VAL A 241 -0.66 8.91 2.43
N ASP A 242 -0.54 9.87 1.51
CA ASP A 242 -1.60 10.86 1.22
C ASP A 242 -2.66 10.24 0.28
N PHE A 243 -3.74 9.73 0.87
CA PHE A 243 -4.84 9.14 0.10
C PHE A 243 -5.66 10.18 -0.68
N THR A 244 -5.58 11.47 -0.34
CA THR A 244 -6.20 12.52 -1.16
C THR A 244 -5.46 12.68 -2.47
N ALA A 245 -4.12 12.75 -2.43
CA ALA A 245 -3.30 12.82 -3.63
C ALA A 245 -3.47 11.58 -4.52
N LEU A 246 -3.55 10.38 -3.92
CA LEU A 246 -3.83 9.15 -4.67
C LEU A 246 -5.23 9.18 -5.32
N ALA A 247 -6.25 9.61 -4.59
CA ALA A 247 -7.60 9.72 -5.13
C ALA A 247 -7.68 10.71 -6.31
N ASP A 248 -7.01 11.85 -6.21
CA ASP A 248 -6.98 12.84 -7.29
C ASP A 248 -6.22 12.36 -8.52
N ALA A 249 -5.10 11.66 -8.32
CA ALA A 249 -4.37 10.99 -9.40
C ALA A 249 -5.23 9.92 -10.09
N ALA A 250 -5.97 9.13 -9.32
CA ALA A 250 -6.86 8.09 -9.86
C ALA A 250 -8.01 8.68 -10.68
N ARG A 251 -8.64 9.76 -10.19
CA ARG A 251 -9.68 10.50 -10.93
C ARG A 251 -9.12 11.08 -12.23
N SER A 252 -7.91 11.63 -12.18
CA SER A 252 -7.22 12.17 -13.35
C SER A 252 -6.87 11.09 -14.38
N GLY A 253 -6.67 9.84 -13.93
CA GLY A 253 -6.54 8.67 -14.80
C GLY A 253 -7.88 8.12 -15.34
N GLY A 254 -9.02 8.67 -14.93
CA GLY A 254 -10.35 8.26 -15.43
C GLY A 254 -10.99 7.10 -14.68
N ALA A 255 -10.44 6.68 -13.53
CA ALA A 255 -11.06 5.66 -12.68
C ALA A 255 -12.13 6.25 -11.75
N ALA A 256 -13.14 5.44 -11.42
CA ALA A 256 -14.10 5.76 -10.38
C ALA A 256 -13.49 5.47 -9.00
N VAL A 257 -13.37 6.49 -8.16
CA VAL A 257 -12.79 6.38 -6.81
C VAL A 257 -13.89 6.15 -5.78
N ARG A 258 -13.65 5.27 -4.80
CA ARG A 258 -14.52 5.08 -3.63
C ARG A 258 -14.01 5.90 -2.44
N PRO A 259 -14.89 6.29 -1.48
CA PRO A 259 -14.44 6.91 -0.25
C PRO A 259 -13.40 6.05 0.46
N VAL A 260 -12.36 6.68 1.00
CA VAL A 260 -11.37 6.00 1.83
C VAL A 260 -12.04 5.57 3.13
N THR A 261 -11.73 4.36 3.60
CA THR A 261 -12.19 3.81 4.88
C THR A 261 -11.00 3.33 5.69
N THR A 262 -11.17 3.06 6.97
CA THR A 262 -10.15 2.44 7.81
C THR A 262 -10.05 0.94 7.53
N GLN A 263 -8.87 0.35 7.77
CA GLN A 263 -8.64 -1.09 7.59
C GLN A 263 -9.54 -1.92 8.50
N GLY A 264 -9.70 -1.50 9.75
CA GLY A 264 -10.55 -2.20 10.72
C GLY A 264 -11.99 -2.30 10.24
N ASP A 265 -12.59 -1.16 9.90
CA ASP A 265 -13.97 -1.11 9.39
C ASP A 265 -14.14 -1.94 8.12
N TRP A 266 -13.18 -1.84 7.19
CA TRP A 266 -13.25 -2.55 5.93
C TRP A 266 -13.19 -4.07 6.11
N LEU A 267 -12.24 -4.58 6.89
CA LEU A 267 -12.10 -6.01 7.18
C LEU A 267 -13.33 -6.55 7.94
N GLN A 268 -13.88 -5.76 8.87
CA GLN A 268 -15.11 -6.13 9.59
C GLN A 268 -16.31 -6.23 8.64
N ARG A 269 -16.49 -5.25 7.74
CA ARG A 269 -17.55 -5.29 6.71
C ARG A 269 -17.41 -6.49 5.75
N LEU A 270 -16.20 -6.95 5.49
CA LEU A 270 -15.96 -8.16 4.68
C LEU A 270 -16.18 -9.48 5.44
N GLY A 271 -16.39 -9.42 6.76
CA GLY A 271 -16.71 -10.58 7.57
C GLY A 271 -15.49 -11.29 8.18
N ILE A 272 -14.41 -10.56 8.49
CA ILE A 272 -13.23 -11.12 9.15
C ILE A 272 -13.58 -11.84 10.48
N ASP A 273 -14.59 -11.36 11.20
CA ASP A 273 -15.04 -11.96 12.47
C ASP A 273 -15.67 -13.34 12.26
N SER A 274 -16.46 -13.50 11.20
CA SER A 274 -17.00 -14.80 10.77
C SER A 274 -15.89 -15.75 10.36
N ARG A 275 -14.82 -15.22 9.75
CA ARG A 275 -13.66 -16.03 9.37
C ARG A 275 -12.86 -16.50 10.58
N LEU A 276 -12.64 -15.62 11.56
CA LEU A 276 -12.03 -15.95 12.85
C LEU A 276 -12.80 -17.09 13.52
N GLN A 277 -14.13 -16.99 13.62
CA GLN A 277 -14.97 -18.04 14.21
C GLN A 277 -14.78 -19.39 13.50
N SER A 278 -14.76 -19.39 12.16
CA SER A 278 -14.57 -20.59 11.37
C SER A 278 -13.20 -21.24 11.59
N LEU A 279 -12.14 -20.43 11.69
CA LEU A 279 -10.78 -20.90 11.95
C LEU A 279 -10.63 -21.43 13.38
N ALA A 280 -11.15 -20.70 14.38
CA ALA A 280 -11.13 -21.10 15.77
C ALA A 280 -11.91 -22.41 16.01
N ALA A 281 -13.05 -22.60 15.34
CA ALA A 281 -13.78 -23.86 15.40
C ALA A 281 -13.00 -25.04 14.79
N SER A 282 -12.20 -24.78 13.75
CA SER A 282 -11.41 -25.80 13.05
C SER A 282 -10.08 -26.11 13.76
N ALA A 283 -9.56 -25.16 14.54
CA ALA A 283 -8.33 -25.29 15.33
C ALA A 283 -8.51 -24.66 16.72
N PRO A 284 -9.26 -25.29 17.63
CA PRO A 284 -9.58 -24.73 18.94
C PRO A 284 -8.34 -24.37 19.77
N ASP A 285 -7.27 -25.15 19.68
CA ASP A 285 -6.02 -24.92 20.40
C ASP A 285 -5.30 -23.62 19.99
N ARG A 286 -5.66 -23.04 18.83
CA ARG A 286 -5.11 -21.80 18.30
C ARG A 286 -6.08 -20.62 18.40
N ALA A 287 -7.24 -20.77 19.05
CA ALA A 287 -8.29 -19.76 19.06
C ALA A 287 -7.81 -18.39 19.59
N GLU A 288 -7.07 -18.37 20.69
CA GLU A 288 -6.54 -17.11 21.27
C GLU A 288 -5.45 -16.47 20.40
N GLU A 289 -4.58 -17.27 19.78
CA GLU A 289 -3.58 -16.78 18.81
C GLU A 289 -4.27 -16.11 17.62
N LEU A 290 -5.27 -16.79 17.03
CA LEU A 290 -6.05 -16.28 15.90
C LEU A 290 -6.81 -15.00 16.26
N LYS A 291 -7.37 -14.94 17.47
CA LYS A 291 -8.04 -13.73 17.97
C LYS A 291 -7.06 -12.57 18.09
N GLY A 292 -5.88 -12.79 18.67
CA GLY A 292 -4.83 -11.76 18.77
C GLY A 292 -4.37 -11.26 17.41
N GLN A 293 -4.24 -12.16 16.42
CA GLN A 293 -3.94 -11.79 15.03
C GLN A 293 -5.03 -10.93 14.40
N ARG A 294 -6.31 -11.30 14.55
CA ARG A 294 -7.44 -10.49 14.10
C ARG A 294 -7.43 -9.11 14.76
N ASP A 295 -7.28 -9.07 16.09
CA ASP A 295 -7.33 -7.82 16.84
C ASP A 295 -6.20 -6.88 16.41
N ARG A 296 -5.00 -7.39 16.12
CA ARG A 296 -3.91 -6.60 15.57
C ARG A 296 -4.27 -5.93 14.24
N LEU A 297 -5.04 -6.61 13.37
CA LEU A 297 -5.44 -6.10 12.06
C LEU A 297 -6.56 -5.06 12.12
N VAL A 298 -7.45 -5.11 13.12
CA VAL A 298 -8.70 -4.33 13.11
C VAL A 298 -8.91 -3.40 14.29
N ALA A 299 -8.20 -3.58 15.41
CA ALA A 299 -8.34 -2.70 16.56
C ALA A 299 -7.75 -1.31 16.27
N ALA A 300 -8.42 -0.26 16.76
CA ALA A 300 -8.06 1.14 16.49
C ALA A 300 -6.70 1.53 17.07
N ASP A 301 -6.28 0.93 18.18
CA ASP A 301 -4.97 1.11 18.82
C ASP A 301 -3.86 0.26 18.18
N ALA A 302 -4.20 -0.50 17.14
CA ALA A 302 -3.28 -1.28 16.31
C ALA A 302 -3.36 -0.79 14.85
N MET A 303 -3.53 -1.71 13.88
CA MET A 303 -3.56 -1.34 12.46
C MET A 303 -4.92 -0.79 12.04
N GLY A 304 -5.98 -1.03 12.80
CA GLY A 304 -7.36 -0.82 12.38
C GLY A 304 -7.68 0.62 11.98
N GLU A 305 -7.24 1.59 12.77
CA GLU A 305 -7.46 3.02 12.50
C GLU A 305 -6.35 3.61 11.64
N LEU A 306 -5.08 3.30 11.94
CA LEU A 306 -3.92 3.89 11.26
C LEU A 306 -3.90 3.54 9.76
N PHE A 307 -4.16 2.28 9.42
CA PHE A 307 -4.23 1.82 8.04
C PHE A 307 -5.54 2.23 7.39
N LYS A 308 -5.42 2.65 6.14
CA LYS A 308 -6.53 3.08 5.29
C LYS A 308 -6.63 2.17 4.09
N VAL A 309 -7.85 2.07 3.58
CA VAL A 309 -8.18 1.26 2.41
C VAL A 309 -8.84 2.17 1.39
N MET A 310 -8.35 2.13 0.15
CA MET A 310 -8.93 2.80 -1.00
C MET A 310 -9.15 1.81 -2.12
N ALA A 311 -10.32 1.89 -2.77
CA ALA A 311 -10.57 1.16 -4.01
C ALA A 311 -10.90 2.11 -5.15
N ILE A 312 -10.39 1.76 -6.33
CA ILE A 312 -10.73 2.42 -7.59
C ILE A 312 -11.20 1.35 -8.59
N THR A 313 -12.10 1.73 -9.48
CA THR A 313 -12.62 0.82 -10.52
C THR A 313 -12.62 1.48 -11.89
N ALA A 314 -12.56 0.67 -12.93
CA ALA A 314 -12.86 1.13 -14.28
C ALA A 314 -14.31 1.67 -14.35
N PRO A 315 -14.62 2.62 -15.25
CA PRO A 315 -15.99 3.02 -15.51
C PRO A 315 -16.87 1.82 -15.87
N GLY A 316 -18.08 1.75 -15.29
CA GLY A 316 -19.03 0.66 -15.52
C GLY A 316 -18.78 -0.62 -14.72
N TRP A 317 -17.69 -0.72 -13.96
CA TRP A 317 -17.49 -1.82 -13.02
C TRP A 317 -18.35 -1.65 -11.75
N PRO A 318 -18.71 -2.75 -11.06
CA PRO A 318 -19.49 -2.68 -9.83
C PRO A 318 -18.76 -1.91 -8.73
N THR A 319 -19.52 -1.29 -7.82
CA THR A 319 -18.93 -0.74 -6.59
C THR A 319 -18.38 -1.88 -5.73
N PRO A 320 -17.09 -1.87 -5.33
CA PRO A 320 -16.52 -2.93 -4.52
C PRO A 320 -17.12 -2.98 -3.10
N ALA A 321 -17.18 -4.18 -2.51
CA ALA A 321 -17.69 -4.38 -1.16
C ALA A 321 -16.79 -3.69 -0.11
N GLY A 322 -17.40 -3.29 1.02
CA GLY A 322 -16.71 -2.61 2.13
C GLY A 322 -16.58 -1.09 1.99
N PHE A 323 -17.02 -0.51 0.86
CA PHE A 323 -16.91 0.94 0.57
C PHE A 323 -18.26 1.66 0.41
N THR A 324 -19.37 0.94 0.55
CA THR A 324 -20.69 1.54 0.70
C THR A 324 -20.88 1.87 2.17
N GLY A 325 -21.26 3.10 2.51
CA GLY A 325 -21.43 3.57 3.89
C GLY A 325 -22.55 2.90 4.69
N ASP A 326 -23.02 1.73 4.26
CA ASP A 326 -23.98 0.92 4.98
C ASP A 326 -23.21 0.09 5.99
N SER A 327 -23.33 0.50 7.24
CA SER A 327 -23.15 -0.40 8.39
C SER A 327 -24.03 -1.61 8.16
N ALA A 328 -23.45 -2.82 8.21
CA ALA A 328 -24.22 -4.02 8.42
C ALA A 328 -25.01 -3.93 9.74
#